data_AF-A0A533SM23-F1
#
_entry.id   AF-A0A533SM23-F1
#
_cell.length_a   1.000
_cell.length_b   1.000
_cell.length_c   1.000
_cell.angle_alpha   90.00
_cell.angle_beta   90.00
_cell.angle_gamma   90.00
#
_symmetry.space_group_name_H-M   'P 1'
#
loop_
_entity.id
_entity.type
_entity.pdbx_description
1 polymer ?
#
loop_
_entity_poly.entity_id
_entity_poly.type
_entity_poly.pdbx_seq_one_letter_code
_entity_poly.pdbx_strand_id
1 'polypeptide(L)'
;MKKILATATAILFLSTGSAFCALIDELSDIVSSVSVSASGNIGGFKTDISAEFGVPMPKIDAIIAAVPTPGDAYMVMQISNITRKPPEEVITVYKAKKDKGWGAIAHELGIKPGSDQFHALKNGKYAQKAKGGKGGKGGGNGNGNGGGKGKKK
;
A
#
# COMPACT_ATOMS: atom_id res chain seq x y z
N MET A 1 20.13 44.35 32.47
CA MET A 1 18.75 43.98 32.87
C MET A 1 17.90 43.80 31.62
N LYS A 2 17.04 42.77 31.65
CA LYS A 2 15.90 42.47 30.75
C LYS A 2 16.20 41.66 29.48
N LYS A 3 15.69 40.43 29.54
CA LYS A 3 15.59 39.35 28.56
C LYS A 3 14.67 39.78 27.41
N ILE A 4 14.91 39.32 26.17
CA ILE A 4 13.82 38.88 25.28
C ILE A 4 14.28 37.65 24.51
N LEU A 5 13.60 36.55 24.83
CA LEU A 5 13.56 35.25 24.17
C LEU A 5 12.48 35.33 23.09
N ALA A 6 12.75 34.87 21.86
CA ALA A 6 11.69 34.56 20.90
C ALA A 6 12.18 33.54 19.87
N THR A 7 11.96 32.26 20.19
CA THR A 7 12.02 31.13 19.27
C THR A 7 10.79 31.21 18.36
N ALA A 8 10.97 31.39 17.05
CA ALA A 8 9.88 31.33 16.08
C ALA A 8 10.07 30.10 15.18
N THR A 9 9.52 28.98 15.64
CA THR A 9 9.36 27.76 14.85
C THR A 9 8.25 27.98 13.83
N ALA A 10 8.61 28.30 12.59
CA ALA A 10 7.67 28.28 11.47
C ALA A 10 7.56 26.85 10.93
N ILE A 11 6.67 26.05 11.54
CA ILE A 11 6.23 24.80 10.94
C ILE A 11 5.38 25.16 9.72
N LEU A 12 5.98 24.98 8.55
CA LEU A 12 5.34 25.13 7.25
C LEU A 12 4.27 24.03 7.10
N PHE A 13 3.05 24.32 7.55
CA PHE A 13 1.85 23.51 7.32
C PHE A 13 1.45 23.63 5.84
N LEU A 14 2.15 22.91 4.96
CA LEU A 14 1.77 22.84 3.54
C LEU A 14 0.67 21.79 3.34
N SER A 15 -0.56 22.29 3.31
CA SER A 15 -1.71 21.78 2.56
C SER A 15 -1.41 20.58 1.63
N THR A 16 -1.80 19.38 2.07
CA THR A 16 -1.89 18.16 1.23
C THR A 16 -3.18 17.38 1.56
N GLY A 17 -4.29 18.09 1.79
CA GLY A 17 -5.59 17.45 2.08
C GLY A 17 -6.18 16.70 0.88
N SER A 18 -5.98 17.21 -0.34
CA SER A 18 -6.66 16.70 -1.55
C SER A 18 -6.03 15.42 -2.11
N ALA A 19 -4.70 15.27 -2.00
CA ALA A 19 -4.01 14.06 -2.47
C ALA A 19 -4.28 12.87 -1.53
N PHE A 20 -4.51 13.10 -0.25
CA PHE A 20 -4.73 12.01 0.71
C PHE A 20 -6.07 11.28 0.48
N CYS A 21 -7.14 11.99 0.13
CA CYS A 21 -8.45 11.36 -0.15
C CYS A 21 -8.42 10.40 -1.33
N ALA A 22 -7.76 10.75 -2.44
CA ALA A 22 -7.65 9.86 -3.61
C ALA A 22 -6.86 8.57 -3.31
N LEU A 23 -5.93 8.63 -2.34
CA LEU A 23 -5.09 7.50 -1.96
C LEU A 23 -5.80 6.54 -0.99
N ILE A 24 -6.79 7.04 -0.23
CA ILE A 24 -7.64 6.20 0.61
C ILE A 24 -8.51 5.28 -0.26
N ASP A 25 -9.09 5.83 -1.32
CA ASP A 25 -9.97 5.10 -2.25
C ASP A 25 -9.21 3.98 -2.98
N GLU A 26 -8.02 4.27 -3.49
CA GLU A 26 -7.22 3.32 -4.28
C GLU A 26 -6.74 2.09 -3.48
N LEU A 27 -6.44 2.25 -2.19
CA LEU A 27 -6.06 1.13 -1.32
C LEU A 27 -7.29 0.31 -0.87
N SER A 28 -8.45 0.96 -0.73
CA SER A 28 -9.72 0.28 -0.45
C SER A 28 -10.12 -0.67 -1.58
N ASP A 29 -9.94 -0.24 -2.83
CA ASP A 29 -10.18 -1.06 -4.02
C ASP A 29 -9.29 -2.30 -4.05
N ILE A 30 -8.02 -2.17 -3.66
CA ILE A 30 -7.09 -3.31 -3.57
C ILE A 30 -7.57 -4.31 -2.53
N VAL A 31 -7.93 -3.85 -1.33
CA VAL A 31 -8.42 -4.72 -0.26
C VAL A 31 -9.67 -5.47 -0.71
N SER A 32 -10.59 -4.76 -1.36
CA SER A 32 -11.83 -5.34 -1.86
C SER A 32 -11.55 -6.37 -2.97
N SER A 33 -10.72 -6.05 -3.96
CA SER A 33 -10.41 -6.97 -5.06
C SER A 33 -9.67 -8.21 -4.58
N VAL A 34 -8.72 -8.04 -3.65
CA VAL A 34 -8.00 -9.15 -3.03
C VAL A 34 -8.94 -10.02 -2.21
N SER A 35 -9.83 -9.42 -1.41
CA SER A 35 -10.79 -10.17 -0.60
C SER A 35 -11.74 -11.00 -1.46
N VAL A 36 -12.26 -10.43 -2.55
CA VAL A 36 -13.12 -11.15 -3.51
C VAL A 36 -12.38 -12.33 -4.12
N SER A 37 -11.15 -12.10 -4.64
CA SER A 37 -10.34 -13.17 -5.24
C SER A 37 -9.96 -14.27 -4.24
N ALA A 38 -9.58 -13.88 -3.02
CA ALA A 38 -9.11 -14.80 -2.00
C ALA A 38 -10.25 -15.61 -1.37
N SER A 39 -11.45 -15.03 -1.25
CA SER A 39 -12.62 -15.73 -0.71
C SER A 39 -13.04 -16.92 -1.58
N GLY A 40 -12.79 -16.86 -2.89
CA GLY A 40 -13.03 -17.99 -3.81
C GLY A 40 -12.05 -19.16 -3.67
N ASN A 41 -10.86 -18.94 -3.09
CA ASN A 41 -9.88 -20.00 -2.82
C ASN A 41 -8.91 -19.57 -1.69
N ILE A 42 -9.38 -19.67 -0.45
CA ILE A 42 -8.60 -19.23 0.72
C ILE A 42 -7.35 -20.09 0.93
N GLY A 43 -7.39 -21.37 0.57
CA GLY A 43 -6.24 -22.27 0.64
C GLY A 43 -5.12 -21.84 -0.32
N GLY A 44 -5.48 -21.55 -1.57
CA GLY A 44 -4.55 -21.02 -2.57
C GLY A 44 -3.98 -19.64 -2.18
N PHE A 45 -4.81 -18.76 -1.61
CA PHE A 45 -4.37 -17.48 -1.07
C PHE A 45 -3.28 -17.62 -0.01
N LYS A 46 -3.48 -18.51 0.97
CA LYS A 46 -2.50 -18.77 2.04
C LYS A 46 -1.17 -19.26 1.49
N THR A 47 -1.20 -20.20 0.56
CA THR A 47 -0.01 -20.74 -0.11
C THR A 47 0.73 -19.67 -0.90
N ASP A 48 0.02 -18.89 -1.72
CA ASP A 48 0.59 -17.82 -2.53
C ASP A 48 1.33 -16.79 -1.66
N ILE A 49 0.69 -16.35 -0.58
CA ILE A 49 1.26 -15.35 0.34
C ILE A 49 2.41 -15.94 1.16
N SER A 50 2.29 -17.18 1.65
CA SER A 50 3.36 -17.85 2.37
C SER A 50 4.64 -17.91 1.52
N ALA A 51 4.49 -18.23 0.23
CA ALA A 51 5.60 -18.25 -0.73
C ALA A 51 6.15 -16.84 -1.05
N GLU A 52 5.27 -15.85 -1.24
CA GLU A 52 5.68 -14.49 -1.60
C GLU A 52 6.44 -13.77 -0.47
N PHE A 53 5.96 -13.89 0.76
CA PHE A 53 6.55 -13.20 1.91
C PHE A 53 7.53 -14.06 2.72
N GLY A 54 7.67 -15.35 2.39
CA GLY A 54 8.50 -16.30 3.14
C GLY A 54 8.01 -16.51 4.58
N VAL A 55 6.72 -16.35 4.83
CA VAL A 55 6.11 -16.46 6.16
C VAL A 55 5.49 -17.85 6.35
N PRO A 56 5.80 -18.58 7.44
CA PRO A 56 5.23 -19.89 7.70
C PRO A 56 3.70 -19.88 7.80
N MET A 57 3.05 -20.94 7.31
CA MET A 57 1.58 -21.09 7.31
C MET A 57 0.89 -20.80 8.66
N PRO A 58 1.39 -21.29 9.81
CA PRO A 58 0.76 -20.97 11.10
C PRO A 58 0.72 -19.47 11.42
N LYS A 59 1.73 -18.72 10.97
CA LYS A 59 1.77 -17.27 11.14
C LYS A 59 0.81 -16.57 10.18
N ILE A 60 0.66 -17.07 8.96
CA ILE A 60 -0.37 -16.60 8.02
C ILE A 60 -1.77 -16.81 8.59
N ASP A 61 -2.05 -17.98 9.16
CA ASP A 61 -3.33 -18.30 9.79
C ASP A 61 -3.66 -17.34 10.94
N ALA A 62 -2.68 -17.05 11.79
CA ALA A 62 -2.84 -16.09 12.88
C ALA A 62 -3.15 -14.68 12.38
N ILE A 63 -2.50 -14.22 11.29
CA ILE A 63 -2.76 -12.91 10.70
C ILE A 63 -4.17 -12.85 10.10
N ILE A 64 -4.57 -13.88 9.33
CA ILE A 64 -5.92 -13.95 8.74
C ILE A 64 -6.99 -13.96 9.82
N ALA A 65 -6.77 -14.65 10.94
CA ALA A 65 -7.71 -14.64 12.07
C ALA A 65 -7.77 -13.29 12.81
N ALA A 66 -6.75 -12.44 12.68
CA ALA A 66 -6.66 -11.17 13.41
C ALA A 66 -7.34 -9.99 12.70
N VAL A 67 -7.81 -10.18 11.45
CA VAL A 67 -8.37 -9.14 10.59
C VAL A 67 -9.63 -9.64 9.88
N PRO A 68 -10.56 -8.75 9.48
CA PRO A 68 -11.88 -9.18 9.04
C PRO A 68 -11.91 -9.75 7.62
N THR A 69 -10.92 -9.41 6.77
CA THR A 69 -10.90 -9.88 5.38
C THR A 69 -9.52 -10.40 4.97
N PRO A 70 -9.45 -11.31 3.98
CA PRO A 70 -8.18 -11.71 3.38
C PRO A 70 -7.41 -10.54 2.77
N GLY A 71 -8.10 -9.53 2.22
CA GLY A 71 -7.48 -8.31 1.72
C GLY A 71 -6.79 -7.49 2.81
N ASP A 72 -7.40 -7.42 3.99
CA ASP A 72 -6.77 -6.80 5.16
C ASP A 72 -5.53 -7.58 5.61
N ALA A 73 -5.58 -8.92 5.58
CA ALA A 73 -4.43 -9.76 5.91
C ALA A 73 -3.27 -9.51 4.94
N TYR A 74 -3.58 -9.44 3.65
CA TYR A 74 -2.61 -9.09 2.62
C TYR A 74 -1.97 -7.72 2.88
N MET A 75 -2.75 -6.71 3.23
CA MET A 75 -2.24 -5.37 3.54
C MET A 75 -1.33 -5.36 4.76
N VAL A 76 -1.67 -6.10 5.82
CA VAL A 76 -0.79 -6.26 7.00
C VAL A 76 0.58 -6.78 6.58
N MET A 77 0.62 -7.84 5.77
CA MET A 77 1.87 -8.48 5.35
C MET A 77 2.66 -7.61 4.37
N GLN A 78 1.98 -6.97 3.41
CA GLN A 78 2.61 -6.10 2.43
C GLN A 78 3.25 -4.88 3.11
N ILE A 79 2.54 -4.23 4.04
CA ILE A 79 3.09 -3.10 4.81
C ILE A 79 4.24 -3.56 5.70
N SER A 80 4.09 -4.69 6.40
CA SER A 80 5.14 -5.29 7.22
C SER A 80 6.42 -5.53 6.42
N ASN A 81 6.29 -6.09 5.21
CA ASN A 81 7.43 -6.36 4.33
C ASN A 81 8.13 -5.07 3.87
N ILE A 82 7.36 -4.08 3.42
CA ILE A 82 7.88 -2.80 2.91
C ILE A 82 8.53 -1.95 4.00
N THR A 83 7.91 -1.89 5.18
CA THR A 83 8.38 -1.07 6.31
C THR A 83 9.38 -1.80 7.21
N ARG A 84 9.57 -3.11 6.98
CA ARG A 84 10.38 -4.01 7.82
C ARG A 84 9.91 -4.05 9.28
N LYS A 85 8.65 -3.71 9.52
CA LYS A 85 8.01 -3.76 10.84
C LYS A 85 7.34 -5.12 11.07
N PRO A 86 7.24 -5.60 12.32
CA PRO A 86 6.54 -6.85 12.60
C PRO A 86 5.04 -6.74 12.23
N PRO A 87 4.41 -7.79 11.65
CA PRO A 87 2.97 -7.80 11.34
C PRO A 87 2.09 -7.43 12.53
N GLU A 88 2.53 -7.76 13.74
CA GLU A 88 1.83 -7.50 14.99
C GLU A 88 1.73 -5.99 15.29
N GLU A 89 2.76 -5.21 14.94
CA GLU A 89 2.74 -3.75 15.02
C GLU A 89 1.73 -3.16 14.02
N VAL A 90 1.72 -3.69 12.79
CA VAL A 90 0.78 -3.26 11.75
C VAL A 90 -0.67 -3.55 12.15
N ILE A 91 -0.94 -4.73 12.72
CA ILE A 91 -2.25 -5.10 13.25
C ILE A 91 -2.68 -4.16 14.39
N THR A 92 -1.73 -3.77 15.24
CA THR A 92 -2.00 -2.83 16.35
C THR A 92 -2.45 -1.47 15.82
N VAL A 93 -1.72 -0.93 14.83
CA VAL A 93 -2.10 0.34 14.18
C VAL A 93 -3.42 0.21 13.42
N TYR A 94 -3.64 -0.91 12.73
CA TYR A 94 -4.91 -1.20 12.06
C TYR A 94 -6.08 -1.16 13.05
N LYS A 95 -6.01 -1.89 14.17
CA LYS A 95 -7.07 -1.91 15.18
C LYS A 95 -7.38 -0.51 15.73
N ALA A 96 -6.35 0.32 15.90
CA ALA A 96 -6.51 1.69 16.39
C ALA A 96 -7.05 2.69 15.34
N LYS A 97 -6.86 2.44 14.04
CA LYS A 97 -7.14 3.42 12.97
C LYS A 97 -7.91 2.86 11.77
N LYS A 98 -8.51 1.68 11.87
CA LYS A 98 -9.27 1.03 10.78
C LYS A 98 -10.33 1.94 10.16
N ASP A 99 -10.94 2.82 10.96
CA ASP A 99 -12.00 3.73 10.49
C ASP A 99 -11.46 4.85 9.57
N LYS A 100 -10.13 5.04 9.52
CA LYS A 100 -9.46 6.00 8.60
C LYS A 100 -8.99 5.35 7.29
N GLY A 101 -9.12 4.04 7.17
CA GLY A 101 -8.69 3.28 6.00
C GLY A 101 -7.18 3.03 5.92
N TRP A 102 -6.79 2.22 4.94
CA TRP A 102 -5.43 1.72 4.78
C TRP A 102 -4.41 2.78 4.38
N GLY A 103 -4.81 3.84 3.69
CA GLY A 103 -3.92 4.96 3.36
C GLY A 103 -3.40 5.67 4.60
N ALA A 104 -4.27 5.88 5.60
CA ALA A 104 -3.88 6.48 6.86
C ALA A 104 -3.00 5.56 7.71
N ILE A 105 -3.29 4.26 7.71
CA ILE A 105 -2.48 3.27 8.41
C ILE A 105 -1.08 3.18 7.79
N ALA A 106 -0.99 3.10 6.45
CA ALA A 106 0.27 3.07 5.73
C ALA A 106 1.11 4.33 6.01
N HIS A 107 0.48 5.50 5.99
CA HIS A 107 1.13 6.77 6.33
C HIS A 107 1.68 6.78 7.77
N GLU A 108 0.88 6.33 8.75
CA GLU A 108 1.31 6.23 10.15
C GLU A 108 2.52 5.31 10.33
N LEU A 109 2.58 4.24 9.55
CA LEU A 109 3.67 3.26 9.57
C LEU A 109 4.90 3.70 8.74
N GLY A 110 4.86 4.91 8.18
CA GLY A 110 6.00 5.54 7.50
C GLY A 110 5.95 5.49 5.96
N ILE A 111 4.90 4.90 5.37
CA ILE A 111 4.72 4.87 3.91
C ILE A 111 4.07 6.18 3.46
N LYS A 112 4.89 7.09 2.94
CA LYS A 112 4.39 8.40 2.47
C LYS A 112 3.66 8.28 1.12
N PRO A 113 2.52 8.97 0.94
CA PRO A 113 1.93 9.24 -0.36
C PRO A 113 2.96 9.54 -1.46
N GLY A 114 2.87 8.86 -2.60
CA GLY A 114 3.74 9.09 -3.75
C GLY A 114 5.20 8.62 -3.59
N SER A 115 5.56 7.98 -2.48
CA SER A 115 6.87 7.33 -2.35
C SER A 115 6.95 6.03 -3.15
N ASP A 116 8.17 5.59 -3.45
CA ASP A 116 8.41 4.28 -4.08
C ASP A 116 7.78 3.13 -3.26
N GLN A 117 7.81 3.25 -1.93
CA GLN A 117 7.16 2.33 -1.00
C GLN A 117 5.63 2.32 -1.16
N PHE A 118 5.03 3.48 -1.39
CA PHE A 118 3.60 3.58 -1.66
C PHE A 118 3.25 2.97 -3.03
N HIS A 119 4.06 3.22 -4.06
CA HIS A 119 3.88 2.55 -5.35
C HIS A 119 4.06 1.03 -5.25
N ALA A 120 5.01 0.55 -4.44
CA ALA A 120 5.21 -0.88 -4.18
C ALA A 120 4.03 -1.50 -3.42
N LEU A 121 3.41 -0.77 -2.49
CA LEU A 121 2.21 -1.20 -1.78
C LEU A 121 1.06 -1.44 -2.76
N LYS A 122 0.89 -0.57 -3.75
CA LYS A 122 -0.18 -0.65 -4.74
C LYS A 122 0.04 -1.70 -5.84
N ASN A 123 1.30 -1.94 -6.18
CA ASN A 123 1.70 -2.82 -7.26
C ASN A 123 2.18 -4.20 -6.78
N GLY A 124 1.86 -4.57 -5.54
CA GLY A 124 2.21 -5.90 -5.05
C GLY A 124 1.58 -7.00 -5.90
N LYS A 125 2.29 -8.13 -6.07
CA LYS A 125 1.94 -9.17 -7.05
C LYS A 125 0.51 -9.70 -6.88
N TYR A 126 0.04 -9.84 -5.64
CA TYR A 126 -1.32 -10.30 -5.37
C TYR A 126 -2.38 -9.24 -5.70
N ALA A 127 -2.09 -7.95 -5.43
CA ALA A 127 -2.95 -6.85 -5.87
C ALA A 127 -3.05 -6.79 -7.42
N GLN A 128 -1.94 -7.04 -8.12
CA GLN A 128 -1.93 -7.14 -9.59
C GLN A 128 -2.69 -8.37 -10.11
N LYS A 129 -2.54 -9.54 -9.46
CA LYS A 129 -3.29 -10.76 -9.79
C LYS A 129 -4.79 -10.56 -9.60
N ALA A 130 -5.19 -9.90 -8.52
CA ALA A 130 -6.59 -9.57 -8.24
C ALA A 130 -7.18 -8.55 -9.25
N LYS A 131 -6.39 -7.56 -9.69
CA LYS A 131 -6.78 -6.60 -10.74
C LYS A 131 -6.77 -7.23 -12.15
N GLY A 132 -5.90 -8.21 -12.38
CA GLY A 132 -5.65 -8.88 -13.66
C GLY A 132 -6.67 -9.97 -14.04
N GLY A 133 -7.69 -10.21 -13.22
CA GLY A 133 -8.84 -11.08 -13.58
C GLY A 133 -9.66 -10.59 -14.77
N LYS A 134 -9.33 -9.42 -15.35
CA LYS A 134 -9.87 -8.92 -16.62
C LYS A 134 -8.72 -8.52 -17.55
N GLY A 135 -8.10 -9.53 -18.18
CA GLY A 135 -7.32 -9.38 -19.42
C GLY A 135 -5.98 -8.64 -19.27
N GLY A 136 -4.87 -9.38 -19.34
CA GLY A 136 -3.53 -8.80 -19.31
C GLY A 136 -3.29 -7.75 -20.40
N LYS A 137 -2.59 -6.68 -20.02
CA LYS A 137 -1.70 -5.98 -20.93
C LYS A 137 -0.46 -5.54 -20.16
N GLY A 138 0.64 -6.21 -20.51
CA GLY A 138 1.96 -6.00 -19.94
C GLY A 138 2.47 -4.58 -20.13
N GLY A 139 3.45 -4.24 -19.29
CA GLY A 139 4.12 -2.96 -19.26
C GLY A 139 4.84 -2.59 -20.56
N GLY A 140 5.12 -1.31 -20.67
CA GLY A 140 5.94 -0.73 -21.71
C GLY A 140 6.33 0.67 -21.29
N ASN A 141 7.46 0.78 -20.61
CA ASN A 141 8.17 2.03 -20.37
C ASN A 141 8.59 2.60 -21.73
N GLY A 142 7.81 3.53 -22.28
CA GLY A 142 8.10 4.22 -23.54
C GLY A 142 8.56 5.64 -23.23
N ASN A 143 9.87 5.82 -23.05
CA ASN A 143 10.50 7.14 -22.98
C ASN A 143 10.36 7.82 -24.35
N GLY A 144 9.33 8.66 -24.49
CA GLY A 144 9.07 9.41 -25.71
C GLY A 144 10.01 10.61 -25.84
N ASN A 145 11.15 10.44 -26.51
CA ASN A 145 11.91 11.59 -26.99
C ASN A 145 11.52 11.88 -28.45
N GLY A 146 10.50 12.72 -28.60
CA GLY A 146 10.04 13.22 -29.90
C GLY A 146 10.97 14.30 -30.44
N GLY A 147 11.88 13.92 -31.32
CA GLY A 147 12.73 14.83 -32.09
C GLY A 147 12.41 14.77 -33.58
N GLY A 148 11.27 15.31 -33.99
CA GLY A 148 10.92 15.47 -35.40
C GLY A 148 11.50 16.76 -35.99
N LYS A 149 12.28 16.63 -37.07
CA LYS A 149 12.38 17.66 -38.12
C LYS A 149 12.97 17.04 -39.40
N GLY A 150 12.12 16.87 -40.41
CA GLY A 150 12.50 16.30 -41.69
C GLY A 150 13.06 17.31 -42.69
N LYS A 151 13.39 16.82 -43.90
CA LYS A 151 12.99 17.43 -45.18
C LYS A 151 13.38 16.54 -46.36
N LYS A 152 12.34 16.22 -47.15
CA LYS A 152 12.25 16.02 -48.61
C LYS A 152 13.55 15.85 -49.42
N LYS A 153 13.56 14.81 -50.26
CA LYS A 153 13.78 14.99 -51.69
C LYS A 153 12.91 14.01 -52.47
#